data_AF-A0A290WZA4-F1
#
_entry.id   AF-A0A290WZA4-F1
#
_cell.length_a   1.000
_cell.length_b   1.000
_cell.length_c   1.000
_cell.angle_alpha   90.00
_cell.angle_beta   90.00
_cell.angle_gamma   90.00
#
_symmetry.space_group_name_H-M   'P 1'
#
loop_
_entity.id
_entity.type
_entity.pdbx_description
1 polymer ?
#
loop_
_entity_poly.entity_id
_entity_poly.type
_entity_poly.pdbx_seq_one_letter_code
_entity_poly.pdbx_strand_id
1 'polypeptide(L)'
;MDTHTRLHETISALADGELAASELELAFAALDTDEGRQAWDAYRLIGDMLRSEQCGHALSTEFDARLTSRLAAEAAPDEPAVHLPLSVAIVPPGAAEPLEAGPLAQR
;
A
#
# COMPACT_ATOMS: atom_id res chain seq x y z
N MET A 1 10.38 18.86 24.41
CA MET A 1 10.56 18.15 23.14
C MET A 1 10.66 19.19 22.06
N ASP A 2 11.71 19.14 21.26
CA ASP A 2 11.89 20.05 20.13
C ASP A 2 10.79 19.81 19.09
N THR A 3 10.28 20.90 18.51
CA THR A 3 9.20 20.85 17.51
C THR A 3 9.61 20.07 16.27
N HIS A 4 10.88 20.17 15.89
CA HIS A 4 11.47 19.44 14.79
C HIS A 4 11.47 17.92 15.04
N THR A 5 11.89 17.49 16.24
CA THR A 5 11.86 16.07 16.62
C THR A 5 10.44 15.50 16.55
N ARG A 6 9.46 16.24 17.08
CA ARG A 6 8.06 15.82 17.06
C ARG A 6 7.52 15.67 15.64
N LEU A 7 7.88 16.58 14.73
CA LEU A 7 7.51 16.49 13.32
C LEU A 7 8.04 15.20 12.70
N HIS A 8 9.33 14.91 12.89
CA HIS A 8 9.95 13.70 12.36
C HIS A 8 9.34 12.42 12.93
N GLU A 9 9.01 12.39 14.22
CA GLU A 9 8.32 11.26 14.86
C GLU A 9 6.93 11.02 14.25
N THR A 10 6.13 12.07 14.09
CA THR A 10 4.80 11.98 13.47
C THR A 10 4.88 11.49 12.02
N ILE A 11 5.83 12.01 11.23
CA ILE A 11 6.03 11.58 9.83
C ILE A 11 6.55 10.15 9.75
N SER A 12 7.43 9.72 10.65
CA SER A 12 7.90 8.33 10.74
C SER A 12 6.75 7.38 11.07
N ALA A 13 5.95 7.69 12.08
CA ALA A 13 4.79 6.88 12.46
C ALA A 13 3.78 6.75 11.31
N LEU A 14 3.57 7.83 10.55
CA LEU A 14 2.73 7.79 9.35
C LEU A 14 3.34 6.90 8.25
N ALA A 15 4.65 6.99 8.01
CA ALA A 15 5.33 6.23 6.96
C ALA A 15 5.31 4.72 7.23
N ASP A 16 5.39 4.32 8.50
CA ASP A 16 5.34 2.93 8.94
C ASP A 16 3.89 2.39 9.08
N GLY A 17 2.88 3.26 9.03
CA GLY A 17 1.47 2.89 9.21
C GLY A 17 1.05 2.69 10.68
N GLU A 18 1.88 3.15 11.62
CA GLU A 18 1.70 3.02 13.07
C GLU A 18 1.12 4.29 13.72
N LEU A 19 0.73 5.29 12.91
CA LEU A 19 0.15 6.54 13.40
C LEU A 19 -1.23 6.29 14.02
N ALA A 20 -1.47 6.83 15.22
CA ALA A 20 -2.79 6.80 15.83
C ALA A 20 -3.78 7.63 15.00
N ALA A 21 -5.03 7.15 14.87
CA ALA A 21 -6.06 7.84 14.09
C ALA A 21 -6.32 9.28 14.56
N SER A 22 -6.14 9.57 15.86
CA SER A 22 -6.27 10.91 16.43
C SER A 22 -5.17 11.89 16.00
N GLU A 23 -4.06 11.40 15.46
CA GLU A 23 -2.90 12.20 15.08
C GLU A 23 -2.83 12.43 13.56
N LEU A 24 -3.82 11.92 12.82
CA LEU A 24 -3.85 11.94 11.36
C LEU A 24 -3.94 13.38 10.82
N GLU A 25 -4.76 14.23 11.44
CA GLU A 25 -4.83 15.66 11.08
C GLU A 25 -3.49 16.38 11.31
N LEU A 26 -2.78 16.04 12.40
CA LEU A 26 -1.46 16.61 12.69
C LEU A 26 -0.41 16.14 11.70
N ALA A 27 -0.46 14.87 11.29
CA ALA A 27 0.46 14.33 10.29
C ALA A 27 0.24 14.98 8.91
N PHE A 28 -1.01 15.25 8.52
CA PHE A 28 -1.29 15.99 7.30
C PHE A 28 -0.85 17.46 7.39
N ALA A 29 -1.05 18.12 8.53
CA ALA A 29 -0.51 19.46 8.74
C ALA A 29 1.03 19.47 8.66
N ALA A 30 1.71 18.43 9.16
CA ALA A 30 3.15 18.27 9.03
C ALA A 30 3.57 18.06 7.57
N LEU A 31 2.85 17.24 6.80
CA LEU A 31 3.08 17.02 5.37
C LEU A 31 2.82 18.26 4.50
N ASP A 32 2.11 19.27 5.01
CA ASP A 32 1.91 20.52 4.28
C ASP A 32 3.16 21.42 4.28
N THR A 33 4.14 21.12 5.13
CA THR A 33 5.44 21.79 5.17
C THR A 33 6.46 21.16 4.21
N ASP A 34 7.41 21.96 3.72
CA ASP A 34 8.49 21.46 2.86
C ASP A 34 9.38 20.45 3.60
N GLU A 35 9.67 20.72 4.87
CA GLU A 35 10.44 19.83 5.74
C GLU A 35 9.73 18.50 5.96
N GLY A 36 8.41 18.52 6.19
CA GLY A 36 7.61 17.31 6.35
C GLY A 36 7.56 16.45 5.09
N ARG A 37 7.42 17.07 3.91
CA ARG A 37 7.52 16.34 2.62
C ARG A 37 8.89 15.71 2.42
N GLN A 38 9.95 16.46 2.70
CA GLN A 38 11.32 15.95 2.58
C GLN A 38 11.57 14.77 3.53
N ALA A 39 11.09 14.86 4.78
CA ALA A 39 11.18 13.76 5.74
C ALA A 39 10.37 12.53 5.28
N TRP A 40 9.16 12.74 4.77
CA TRP A 40 8.30 11.69 4.23
C TRP A 40 8.98 10.92 3.10
N ASP A 41 9.49 11.65 2.09
CA ASP A 41 10.16 11.05 0.93
C ASP A 41 11.39 10.25 1.36
N ALA A 42 12.19 10.79 2.29
CA ALA A 42 13.37 10.10 2.83
C ALA A 42 13.00 8.80 3.55
N TYR A 43 12.02 8.82 4.44
CA TYR A 43 11.63 7.64 5.22
C TYR A 43 10.96 6.57 4.37
N ARG A 44 10.11 6.97 3.42
CA ARG A 44 9.54 6.04 2.44
C ARG A 44 10.61 5.37 1.60
N LEU A 45 11.58 6.13 1.07
CA LEU A 45 12.67 5.60 0.27
C LEU A 45 13.52 4.59 1.06
N ILE A 46 13.87 4.91 2.31
CA ILE A 46 14.60 3.99 3.19
C ILE A 46 13.79 2.70 3.38
N GLY A 47 12.50 2.82 3.69
CA GLY A 47 11.62 1.67 3.87
C GLY A 47 11.49 0.81 2.60
N ASP A 48 11.37 1.45 1.43
CA ASP A 48 11.26 0.76 0.15
C ASP A 48 12.55 0.03 -0.21
N MET A 49 13.72 0.63 0.05
CA MET A 49 15.02 -0.04 -0.12
C MET A 49 15.17 -1.25 0.81
N LEU A 50 14.83 -1.12 2.09
CA LEU A 50 14.89 -2.23 3.04
C LEU A 50 14.01 -3.39 2.58
N ARG A 51 12.75 -3.11 2.20
CA ARG A 51 11.80 -4.14 1.74
C ARG A 51 12.17 -4.73 0.38
N SER A 52 12.82 -3.98 -0.52
CA SER A 52 13.19 -4.47 -1.85
C SER A 52 14.09 -5.71 -1.80
N GLU A 53 14.96 -5.81 -0.78
CA GLU A 53 15.80 -6.98 -0.55
C GLU A 53 15.00 -8.19 -0.05
N GLN A 54 13.87 -7.97 0.63
CA GLN A 54 12.94 -9.02 1.03
C GLN A 54 11.93 -9.41 -0.07
N CYS A 55 11.73 -8.57 -1.08
CA CYS A 55 10.85 -8.83 -2.22
C CYS A 55 11.51 -9.76 -3.27
N GLY A 56 12.03 -10.92 -2.83
CA GLY A 56 12.64 -11.93 -3.71
C GLY A 56 11.65 -12.78 -4.53
N HIS A 57 10.36 -12.44 -4.54
CA HIS A 57 9.33 -13.21 -5.25
C HIS A 57 9.03 -12.58 -6.60
N ALA A 58 9.41 -13.28 -7.67
CA ALA A 58 8.99 -12.91 -9.01
C ALA A 58 7.46 -13.04 -9.13
N LEU A 59 6.80 -11.96 -9.53
CA LEU A 59 5.38 -11.98 -9.88
C LEU A 59 5.19 -12.78 -11.19
N SER A 60 3.97 -13.28 -11.42
CA SER A 60 3.65 -13.95 -12.68
C SER A 60 3.81 -12.98 -13.85
N THR A 61 4.23 -13.46 -15.02
CA THR A 61 4.44 -12.63 -16.22
C THR A 61 3.20 -11.84 -16.67
N GLU A 62 2.02 -12.29 -16.28
CA GLU A 62 0.71 -11.73 -16.60
C GLU A 62 0.18 -10.78 -15.51
N PHE A 63 0.92 -10.60 -14.40
CA PHE A 63 0.47 -9.78 -13.28
C PHE A 63 0.20 -8.34 -13.72
N ASP A 64 1.14 -7.74 -14.45
CA ASP A 64 1.03 -6.36 -14.93
C ASP A 64 -0.18 -6.18 -15.85
N ALA A 65 -0.38 -7.09 -16.80
CA ALA A 65 -1.51 -7.05 -17.72
C ALA A 65 -2.86 -7.11 -16.99
N ARG A 66 -2.98 -7.98 -15.97
CA ARG A 66 -4.19 -8.06 -15.14
C ARG A 66 -4.38 -6.82 -14.28
N LEU A 67 -3.30 -6.29 -13.68
CA LEU A 67 -3.34 -5.10 -12.86
C LEU A 67 -3.81 -3.89 -13.69
N THR A 68 -3.19 -3.65 -14.84
CA THR A 68 -3.59 -2.58 -15.77
C THR A 68 -5.03 -2.73 -16.23
N SER A 69 -5.45 -3.95 -16.61
CA SER A 69 -6.84 -4.20 -17.02
C SER A 69 -7.85 -3.91 -15.91
N ARG A 70 -7.52 -4.21 -14.64
CA ARG A 70 -8.41 -3.91 -13.51
C ARG A 70 -8.44 -2.42 -13.20
N LEU A 71 -7.29 -1.75 -13.17
CA LEU A 71 -7.20 -0.30 -12.97
C LEU A 71 -7.97 0.47 -14.05
N ALA A 72 -7.92 0.02 -15.31
CA ALA A 72 -8.68 0.64 -16.40
C ALA A 72 -10.20 0.40 -16.32
N ALA A 73 -10.62 -0.66 -15.61
CA ALA A 73 -12.03 -0.97 -15.38
C ALA A 73 -12.58 -0.29 -14.10
N GLU A 74 -11.73 0.34 -13.30
CA GLU A 74 -12.16 1.15 -12.16
C GLU A 74 -12.87 2.41 -12.68
N ALA A 75 -14.07 2.67 -12.15
CA ALA A 75 -14.77 3.91 -12.44
C ALA A 75 -13.94 5.09 -11.90
N ALA A 76 -13.72 6.11 -12.73
CA ALA A 76 -13.09 7.34 -12.27
C ALA A 76 -13.87 7.88 -11.07
N PRO A 77 -13.21 8.34 -9.99
CA PRO A 77 -13.92 8.91 -8.86
C PRO A 77 -14.69 10.15 -9.32
N ASP A 78 -16.02 10.03 -9.44
CA ASP A 78 -16.88 11.20 -9.38
C ASP A 78 -16.70 11.80 -7.96
N GLU A 79 -16.40 13.09 -7.87
CA GLU A 79 -16.15 13.81 -6.61
C GLU A 79 -17.23 13.64 -5.53
N PRO A 80 -17.00 14.08 -4.27
CA PRO A 80 -15.88 13.80 -3.39
C PRO A 80 -16.16 12.51 -2.60
N ALA A 81 -15.12 11.72 -2.36
CA ALA A 81 -15.22 10.45 -1.65
C ALA A 81 -15.76 10.66 -0.22
N VAL A 82 -17.03 10.33 -0.01
CA VAL A 82 -17.52 9.94 1.30
C VAL A 82 -16.80 8.63 1.61
N HIS A 83 -15.78 8.68 2.45
CA HIS A 83 -14.99 7.51 2.88
C HIS A 83 -15.90 6.50 3.58
N LEU A 84 -16.50 5.60 2.80
CA LEU A 84 -16.99 4.33 3.30
C LEU A 84 -15.76 3.46 3.60
N PRO A 85 -15.74 2.69 4.70
CA PRO A 85 -14.61 1.84 5.00
C PRO A 85 -14.48 0.79 3.90
N LEU A 86 -13.47 0.96 3.04
CA LEU A 86 -13.04 -0.06 2.10
C LEU A 86 -12.47 -1.21 2.93
N SER A 87 -13.31 -2.22 3.15
CA SER A 87 -12.86 -3.51 3.66
C SER A 87 -12.04 -4.16 2.54
N VAL A 88 -10.74 -3.87 2.53
CA VAL A 88 -9.79 -4.60 1.68
C VAL A 88 -9.76 -6.03 2.18
N ALA A 89 -10.48 -6.90 1.49
CA ALA A 89 -10.33 -8.34 1.67
C ALA A 89 -8.92 -8.70 1.21
N ILE A 90 -7.97 -8.74 2.15
CA ILE A 90 -6.67 -9.38 1.96
C ILE A 90 -6.96 -10.85 1.69
N VAL A 91 -6.96 -11.23 0.41
CA VAL A 91 -6.99 -12.65 0.03
C VAL A 91 -5.67 -13.26 0.53
N PRO A 92 -5.70 -14.24 1.45
CA PRO A 92 -4.49 -14.91 1.88
C PRO A 92 -3.84 -15.61 0.68
N PRO A 93 -2.49 -15.60 0.57
CA PRO A 93 -1.77 -16.32 -0.48
C PRO A 93 -1.83 -17.83 -0.16
N GLY A 94 -2.96 -18.46 -0.49
CA GLY A 94 -3.17 -19.87 -0.16
C GLY A 94 -4.46 -20.50 -0.69
N ALA A 95 -5.39 -19.70 -1.24
CA ALA A 95 -6.66 -20.22 -1.80
C ALA A 95 -6.68 -20.21 -3.34
N ALA A 96 -5.54 -20.30 -4.00
CA ALA A 96 -5.50 -20.71 -5.40
C ALA A 96 -5.67 -22.24 -5.43
N GLU A 97 -6.92 -22.69 -5.43
CA GLU A 97 -7.21 -24.11 -5.69
C GLU A 97 -6.61 -24.52 -7.05
N PRO A 98 -5.89 -25.65 -7.13
CA PRO A 98 -5.47 -26.20 -8.41
C PRO A 98 -6.72 -26.58 -9.20
N LEU A 99 -6.86 -26.01 -10.39
CA LEU A 99 -7.91 -26.37 -11.33
C LEU A 99 -7.66 -27.82 -11.79
N GLU A 100 -8.31 -28.78 -11.12
CA GLU A 100 -8.29 -30.20 -11.45
C GLU A 100 -8.67 -30.40 -12.93
N ALA A 101 -7.71 -30.90 -13.73
CA ALA A 101 -7.95 -31.32 -15.09
C ALA A 101 -8.74 -32.64 -15.08
N GLY A 102 -9.98 -32.59 -15.57
CA GLY A 102 -10.86 -33.76 -15.75
C GLY A 102 -10.28 -34.84 -16.69
N PRO A 103 -10.94 -36.02 -16.75
CA PRO A 103 -10.24 -37.30 -16.70
C PRO A 103 -9.78 -37.83 -18.07
N LEU A 104 -8.62 -38.50 -18.08
CA LEU A 104 -8.18 -39.35 -19.18
C LEU A 104 -8.99 -40.66 -19.17
N ALA A 105 -9.78 -40.84 -20.23
CA ALA A 105 -10.50 -42.07 -20.52
C ALA A 105 -9.54 -43.27 -20.61
N GLN A 106 -9.81 -44.29 -19.79
CA GLN A 106 -9.13 -45.59 -19.84
C GLN A 106 -9.68 -46.42 -21.02
N ARG A 107 -8.79 -46.99 -21.83
CA ARG A 107 -9.01 -48.20 -22.62
C ARG A 107 -7.82 -49.13 -22.46
#